data_AF-A0A7W5K5L3-F1
#
_entry.id   AF-A0A7W5K5L3-F1
#
_cell.length_a   1.000
_cell.length_b   1.000
_cell.length_c   1.000
_cell.angle_alpha   90.00
_cell.angle_beta   90.00
_cell.angle_gamma   90.00
#
_symmetry.space_group_name_H-M   'P 1'
#
loop_
_entity.id
_entity.type
_entity.pdbx_description
1 polymer ?
#
loop_
_entity_poly.entity_id
_entity_poly.type
_entity_poly.pdbx_seq_one_letter_code
_entity_poly.pdbx_strand_id
1 'polypeptide(L)'
;MDDATEPRITLHPHSRRVRVVIDGTVLADTTRAIELRERGYPPRQYFPRDDVRMDLLTPSETVTHCPFKGDATYFSFGEHKDVAWSYERPVEGMKAIKGRVVFFWWGRGV
;
A
#
# COMPACT_ATOMS: atom_id res chain seq x y z
N MET A 1 -35.70 6.84 2.02
CA MET A 1 -34.80 8.01 2.00
C MET A 1 -33.53 7.52 2.68
N ASP A 2 -32.79 6.68 1.96
CA ASP A 2 -31.61 6.00 2.47
C ASP A 2 -30.41 6.88 2.19
N ASP A 3 -30.18 7.84 3.08
CA ASP A 3 -28.91 8.56 3.17
C ASP A 3 -27.88 7.60 3.80
N ALA A 4 -27.49 6.58 3.05
CA ALA A 4 -26.39 5.71 3.44
C ALA A 4 -25.10 6.50 3.22
N THR A 5 -24.56 7.07 4.30
CA THR A 5 -23.28 7.79 4.28
C THR A 5 -22.22 6.92 3.62
N GLU A 6 -21.79 7.33 2.42
CA GLU A 6 -20.73 6.70 1.64
C GLU A 6 -19.52 6.33 2.55
N PRO A 7 -19.00 5.09 2.53
CA PRO A 7 -18.00 4.62 3.47
C PRO A 7 -16.70 5.45 3.38
N ARG A 8 -16.01 5.62 4.52
CA ARG A 8 -14.75 6.41 4.61
C ARG A 8 -13.63 5.82 3.76
N ILE A 9 -13.59 4.49 3.66
CA ILE A 9 -12.61 3.71 2.89
C ILE A 9 -13.37 2.77 1.97
N THR A 10 -12.99 2.73 0.69
CA THR A 10 -13.45 1.74 -0.29
C THR A 10 -12.25 1.02 -0.92
N LEU A 11 -12.46 -0.24 -1.29
CA LEU A 11 -11.44 -1.12 -1.87
C LEU A 11 -11.91 -1.59 -3.25
N HIS A 12 -11.08 -1.40 -4.26
CA HIS A 12 -11.40 -1.72 -5.65
C HIS A 12 -10.31 -2.62 -6.23
N PRO A 13 -10.66 -3.79 -6.81
CA PRO A 13 -9.69 -4.56 -7.60
C PRO A 13 -9.13 -3.71 -8.74
N HIS A 14 -7.81 -3.72 -8.93
CA HIS A 14 -7.14 -2.96 -9.97
C HIS A 14 -6.34 -3.90 -10.87
N SER A 15 -6.93 -4.24 -12.03
CA SER A 15 -6.40 -5.24 -12.98
C SER A 15 -5.43 -4.68 -14.01
N ARG A 16 -5.32 -3.35 -14.15
CA ARG A 16 -4.28 -2.72 -14.98
C ARG A 16 -2.93 -2.91 -14.30
N ARG A 17 -1.87 -3.09 -15.11
CA ARG A 17 -0.51 -3.22 -14.59
C ARG A 17 -0.12 -1.96 -13.81
N VAL A 18 0.41 -2.14 -12.61
CA VAL A 18 1.00 -1.10 -11.77
C VAL A 18 2.43 -1.50 -11.48
N ARG A 19 3.36 -0.56 -11.67
CA ARG A 19 4.79 -0.75 -11.38
C ARG A 19 5.30 0.37 -10.48
N VAL A 20 6.13 0.00 -9.51
CA VAL A 20 6.88 0.95 -8.67
C VAL A 20 8.36 0.86 -9.04
N VAL A 21 8.93 2.00 -9.42
CA VAL A 21 10.33 2.13 -9.78
C VAL A 21 10.96 3.24 -8.94
N ILE A 22 12.06 2.94 -8.26
CA ILE A 22 12.86 3.91 -7.51
C ILE A 22 14.29 3.80 -8.00
N ASP A 23 14.91 4.91 -8.41
CA ASP A 23 16.26 4.98 -8.97
C ASP A 23 16.52 3.94 -10.09
N GLY A 24 15.53 3.77 -10.98
CA GLY A 24 15.60 2.81 -12.09
C GLY A 24 15.38 1.34 -11.68
N THR A 25 15.24 1.04 -10.38
CA THR A 25 15.02 -0.32 -9.87
C THR A 25 13.53 -0.60 -9.70
N VAL A 26 13.03 -1.67 -10.33
CA VAL A 26 11.64 -2.12 -10.15
C VAL A 26 11.49 -2.83 -8.81
N LEU A 27 10.73 -2.22 -7.90
CA LEU A 27 10.45 -2.78 -6.58
C LEU A 27 9.15 -3.58 -6.52
N ALA A 28 8.18 -3.25 -7.39
CA ALA A 28 6.92 -3.99 -7.49
C ALA A 28 6.38 -3.93 -8.93
N ASP A 29 5.78 -5.03 -9.39
CA ASP A 29 5.08 -5.12 -10.68
C ASP A 29 3.91 -6.10 -10.56
N THR A 30 2.67 -5.61 -10.67
CA THR A 30 1.47 -6.43 -10.48
C THR A 30 0.35 -6.04 -11.43
N THR A 31 -0.52 -6.99 -11.73
CA THR A 31 -1.86 -6.79 -12.31
C THR A 31 -2.96 -7.17 -11.31
N ARG A 32 -2.62 -7.33 -10.03
CA ARG A 32 -3.49 -7.83 -8.95
C ARG A 32 -3.51 -6.87 -7.75
N ALA A 33 -3.32 -5.59 -8.01
CA ALA A 33 -3.37 -4.54 -7.00
C ALA A 33 -4.80 -4.39 -6.46
N ILE A 34 -4.91 -3.87 -5.24
CA ILE A 34 -6.15 -3.28 -4.72
C ILE A 34 -5.93 -1.78 -4.65
N GLU A 35 -6.80 -1.02 -5.29
CA GLU A 35 -6.87 0.42 -5.10
C GLU A 35 -7.71 0.73 -3.86
N LEU A 36 -7.08 1.28 -2.83
CA LEU A 36 -7.74 1.79 -1.65
C LEU A 36 -8.00 3.29 -1.85
N ARG A 37 -9.25 3.69 -1.73
CA ARG A 37 -9.67 5.10 -1.72
C ARG A 37 -10.12 5.47 -0.32
N GLU A 38 -9.46 6.45 0.27
CA GLU A 38 -9.81 7.01 1.57
C GLU A 38 -10.13 8.48 1.42
N ARG A 39 -11.25 8.92 2.00
CA ARG A 39 -11.66 10.33 1.93
C ARG A 39 -10.56 11.25 2.46
N GLY A 40 -10.20 12.25 1.67
CA GLY A 40 -9.16 13.23 2.01
C GLY A 40 -7.73 12.81 1.66
N TYR A 41 -7.53 11.63 1.06
CA TYR A 41 -6.20 11.14 0.65
C TYR A 41 -6.20 10.71 -0.83
N PRO A 42 -5.04 10.81 -1.52
CA PRO A 42 -4.88 10.20 -2.83
C PRO A 42 -5.11 8.68 -2.78
N PRO A 43 -5.68 8.07 -3.84
CA PRO A 43 -5.78 6.63 -3.93
C PRO A 43 -4.43 5.94 -3.79
N ARG A 44 -4.40 4.79 -3.13
CA ARG A 44 -3.18 4.00 -2.91
C ARG A 44 -3.34 2.60 -3.47
N GLN A 45 -2.28 2.11 -4.13
CA GLN A 45 -2.25 0.75 -4.68
C GLN A 45 -1.59 -0.20 -3.68
N TYR A 46 -2.32 -1.25 -3.29
CA TYR A 46 -1.87 -2.31 -2.40
C TYR A 46 -1.48 -3.54 -3.21
N PHE A 47 -0.19 -3.80 -3.27
CA PHE A 47 0.44 -4.87 -4.02
C PHE A 47 0.39 -6.18 -3.22
N PRO A 48 0.06 -7.32 -3.84
CA PRO A 48 0.37 -8.63 -3.25
C PRO A 48 1.86 -8.68 -2.90
N ARG A 49 2.20 -9.19 -1.72
CA ARG A 49 3.60 -9.25 -1.27
C ARG A 49 4.49 -10.03 -2.23
N ASP A 50 3.97 -11.09 -2.85
CA ASP A 50 4.69 -11.92 -3.81
C ASP A 50 5.08 -11.18 -5.10
N ASP A 51 4.40 -10.08 -5.40
CA ASP A 51 4.67 -9.23 -6.57
C ASP A 51 5.63 -8.07 -6.23
N VAL A 52 6.22 -8.09 -5.02
CA VAL A 52 7.11 -7.07 -4.48
C VAL A 52 8.46 -7.69 -4.19
N ARG A 53 9.54 -7.02 -4.60
CA ARG A 53 10.93 -7.40 -4.31
C ARG A 53 11.29 -7.10 -2.87
N MET A 54 10.68 -7.83 -1.93
CA MET A 54 10.92 -7.70 -0.49
C MET A 54 12.39 -7.96 -0.11
N ASP A 55 13.13 -8.71 -0.93
CA ASP A 55 14.57 -8.95 -0.79
C ASP A 55 15.42 -7.68 -0.96
N LEU A 56 14.87 -6.64 -1.59
CA LEU A 56 15.51 -5.33 -1.75
C LEU A 56 15.10 -4.33 -0.67
N LEU A 57 14.14 -4.68 0.18
CA LEU A 57 13.58 -3.81 1.19
C LEU A 57 14.09 -4.17 2.58
N THR A 58 14.41 -3.17 3.39
CA THR A 58 14.82 -3.35 4.78
C THR A 58 13.72 -2.87 5.74
N PRO A 59 13.34 -3.63 6.78
CA PRO A 59 12.41 -3.15 7.79
C PRO A 59 12.94 -1.87 8.46
N SER A 60 12.04 -0.93 8.70
CA SER A 60 12.31 0.27 9.49
C SER A 60 11.85 0.10 10.94
N GLU A 61 12.42 0.87 11.85
CA GLU A 61 11.94 0.98 13.24
C GLU A 61 10.64 1.81 13.33
N THR A 62 10.28 2.53 12.26
CA THR A 62 9.04 3.30 12.20
C THR A 62 7.82 2.39 12.25
N VAL A 63 6.94 2.65 13.23
CA VAL A 63 5.61 2.06 13.34
C VAL A 63 4.61 3.18 13.55
N THR A 64 3.51 3.17 12.78
CA THR A 64 2.41 4.12 12.96
C THR A 64 1.11 3.39 13.18
N HIS A 65 0.24 3.95 14.02
CA HIS A 65 -1.08 3.40 14.28
C HIS A 65 -2.16 4.18 13.52
N CYS A 66 -3.02 3.47 12.79
CA CYS A 66 -4.20 4.03 12.15
C CYS A 66 -5.46 3.38 12.74
N PRO A 67 -6.42 4.15 13.29
CA PRO A 67 -7.61 3.58 13.92
C PRO A 67 -8.51 2.80 12.93
N PHE A 68 -8.36 3.05 11.64
CA PHE A 68 -9.15 2.40 10.59
C PHE A 68 -8.44 1.21 9.94
N LYS A 69 -7.14 1.01 10.20
CA LYS A 69 -6.32 0.02 9.48
C LYS A 69 -5.42 -0.81 10.37
N GLY A 70 -5.14 -0.41 11.60
CA GLY A 70 -4.20 -1.07 12.51
C GLY A 70 -2.79 -0.46 12.44
N ASP A 71 -1.80 -1.26 12.82
CA ASP A 71 -0.40 -0.85 12.86
C ASP A 71 0.29 -1.07 11.50
N ALA A 72 0.97 -0.03 11.01
CA ALA A 72 1.77 -0.08 9.81
C ALA A 72 3.23 -0.43 10.15
N THR A 73 3.78 -1.42 9.46
CA THR A 73 5.22 -1.72 9.44
C THR A 73 5.83 -1.08 8.20
N TYR A 74 6.86 -0.27 8.39
CA TYR A 74 7.53 0.44 7.31
C TYR A 74 8.78 -0.29 6.79
N PHE A 75 9.12 -0.04 5.54
CA PHE A 75 10.28 -0.57 4.85
C PHE A 75 11.00 0.53 4.08
N SER A 76 12.33 0.46 4.05
CA SER A 76 13.22 1.37 3.34
C SER A 76 13.86 0.68 2.13
N PHE A 77 14.33 1.47 1.16
CA PHE A 77 15.08 1.01 0.00
C PHE A 77 16.35 1.86 -0.17
N GLY A 78 17.52 1.27 0.10
CA GLY A 78 18.77 2.02 0.12
C GLY A 78 18.69 3.22 1.07
N GLU A 79 18.98 4.42 0.57
CA GLU A 79 18.89 5.68 1.32
C GLU A 79 17.45 6.20 1.47
N HIS A 80 16.49 5.64 0.73
CA HIS A 80 15.11 6.08 0.78
C HIS A 80 14.39 5.44 1.99
N LYS A 81 14.27 6.23 3.05
CA LYS A 81 13.62 5.79 4.29
C LYS A 81 12.11 5.68 4.13
N ASP A 82 11.54 4.64 4.74
CA ASP A 82 10.09 4.47 4.92
C ASP A 82 9.27 4.56 3.61
N VAL A 83 9.86 4.17 2.48
CA VAL A 83 9.23 4.26 1.15
C VAL A 83 8.02 3.37 0.97
N ALA A 84 7.92 2.30 1.76
CA ALA A 84 6.82 1.36 1.71
C ALA A 84 6.33 1.04 3.12
N TRP A 85 5.07 0.62 3.21
CA TRP A 85 4.54 0.05 4.44
C TRP A 85 3.54 -1.06 4.15
N SER A 86 3.24 -1.84 5.19
CA SER A 86 2.30 -2.95 5.17
C SER A 86 1.50 -2.97 6.47
N TYR A 87 0.24 -3.40 6.40
CA TYR A 87 -0.55 -3.73 7.58
C TYR A 87 -0.54 -5.25 7.76
N GLU A 88 0.33 -5.76 8.63
CA GLU A 88 0.47 -7.23 8.89
C GLU A 88 -0.73 -7.79 9.67
N ARG A 89 -1.31 -6.95 10.53
CA ARG A 89 -2.44 -7.28 11.40
C ARG A 89 -3.48 -6.16 11.31
N PRO A 90 -4.17 -6.01 10.17
CA PRO A 90 -5.15 -4.96 10.03
C PRO A 90 -6.39 -5.24 10.87
N VAL A 91 -7.18 -4.20 11.12
CA VAL A 91 -8.51 -4.35 11.73
C VAL A 91 -9.41 -5.25 10.86
N GLU A 92 -10.44 -5.85 11.47
CA GLU A 92 -11.32 -6.84 10.84
C GLU A 92 -11.88 -6.39 9.48
N GLY A 93 -12.34 -5.13 9.38
CA GLY A 93 -12.88 -4.56 8.13
C GLY A 93 -11.86 -4.36 7.01
N MET A 94 -10.56 -4.53 7.28
CA MET A 94 -9.46 -4.29 6.35
C MET A 94 -8.63 -5.55 6.05
N LYS A 95 -9.20 -6.75 6.27
CA LYS A 95 -8.53 -8.03 5.97
C LYS A 95 -8.03 -8.16 4.52
N ALA A 96 -8.69 -7.54 3.55
CA ALA A 96 -8.30 -7.62 2.14
C ALA A 96 -6.92 -6.98 1.83
N ILE A 97 -6.44 -6.07 2.69
CA ILE A 97 -5.12 -5.44 2.57
C ILE A 97 -4.06 -6.07 3.49
N LYS A 98 -4.40 -7.14 4.22
CA LYS A 98 -3.46 -7.82 5.13
C LYS A 98 -2.20 -8.26 4.40
N GLY A 99 -1.04 -7.85 4.93
CA GLY A 99 0.28 -8.22 4.42
C GLY A 99 0.64 -7.65 3.04
N ARG A 100 -0.30 -6.93 2.39
CA ARG A 100 -0.06 -6.23 1.14
C ARG A 100 0.81 -5.02 1.37
N VAL A 101 1.69 -4.76 0.42
CA VAL A 101 2.65 -3.66 0.49
C VAL A 101 2.11 -2.49 -0.32
N VAL A 102 2.32 -1.29 0.19
CA VAL A 102 1.95 -0.05 -0.48
C VAL A 102 3.13 0.91 -0.37
N PHE A 103 3.36 1.67 -1.42
CA PHE A 103 4.48 2.59 -1.54
C PHE A 103 3.99 4.03 -1.39
N PHE A 104 4.84 4.91 -0.85
CA PHE A 104 4.63 6.33 -1.03
C PHE A 104 4.67 6.65 -2.52
N TRP A 105 3.82 7.59 -2.94
CA TRP A 105 3.74 7.94 -4.34
C TRP A 105 5.03 8.65 -4.75
N TRP A 106 5.92 7.92 -5.42
CA TRP A 106 7.06 8.48 -6.15
C TRP A 106 6.66 8.48 -7.62
N GLY A 107 6.01 9.55 -8.05
CA GLY A 107 5.66 9.73 -9.44
C GLY A 107 6.92 9.78 -10.30
N ARG A 108 7.14 8.73 -11.10
CA ARG A 108 7.10 8.78 -12.57
C ARG A 108 7.24 7.37 -13.13
N GLY A 109 6.12 6.83 -13.63
CA GLY A 109 6.20 5.78 -14.65
C GLY A 109 6.67 6.43 -15.94
N VAL A 110 7.82 6.00 -16.45
CA VAL A 110 8.16 6.15 -17.87
C VAL A 110 7.32 5.21 -18.70
#